data_AF-A0AAV7A3B6-F1
#
_entry.id   AF-A0AAV7A3B6-F1
#
_cell.length_a   1.000
_cell.length_b   1.000
_cell.length_c   1.000
_cell.angle_alpha   90.00
_cell.angle_beta   90.00
_cell.angle_gamma   90.00
#
_symmetry.space_group_name_H-M   'P 1'
#
loop_
_entity.id
_entity.type
_entity.pdbx_description
1 polymer ?
#
loop_
_entity_poly.entity_id
_entity_poly.type
_entity_poly.pdbx_seq_one_letter_code
_entity_poly.pdbx_strand_id
1 'polypeptide(L)'
;MVIIDEIGKASAKAQRLPAPITSASRMQTNQHHLYILKDCTAQTAGRGVVIGFLKVGYKKLFVLDHSGSHIEAEPLCILDFYIHESLQRHGFGKELFTLMLRTEQVEPQHLAIDRPSEKFLSFLRKHYNLRSTIPQVNNFVIFEGFFRDRKVPGRKLPPKRAEGEIKPYSLSERDCKDWDWEGIIGIVSLLWDERCLSSLCTHALLV
;
A
#
# COMPACT_ATOMS: atom_id res chain seq x y z
N MET A 1 0.89 5.00 18.86
CA MET A 1 -0.54 4.58 18.85
C MET A 1 -0.60 3.07 19.03
N VAL A 2 -1.05 2.58 20.19
CA VAL A 2 -0.97 1.15 20.57
C VAL A 2 -1.68 0.22 19.56
N ILE A 3 -2.81 0.63 19.00
CA ILE A 3 -3.61 -0.20 18.09
C ILE A 3 -2.83 -0.59 16.82
N ILE A 4 -2.15 0.38 16.19
CA ILE A 4 -1.39 0.14 14.95
C ILE A 4 -0.23 -0.84 15.20
N ASP A 5 0.42 -0.72 16.35
CA ASP A 5 1.54 -1.59 16.72
C ASP A 5 1.06 -3.03 16.95
N GLU A 6 -0.09 -3.22 17.61
CA GLU A 6 -0.65 -4.56 17.87
C GLU A 6 -1.15 -5.25 16.58
N ILE A 7 -1.89 -4.54 15.71
CA ILE A 7 -2.33 -5.13 14.44
C ILE A 7 -1.14 -5.40 13.51
N GLY A 8 -0.10 -4.57 13.55
CA GLY A 8 1.14 -4.78 12.81
C GLY A 8 1.89 -6.04 13.27
N LYS A 9 1.96 -6.28 14.59
CA LYS A 9 2.51 -7.53 15.16
C LYS A 9 1.68 -8.75 14.75
N ALA A 10 0.35 -8.64 14.77
CA ALA A 10 -0.54 -9.72 14.34
C ALA A 10 -0.33 -10.08 12.86
N SER A 11 -0.24 -9.07 11.99
CA SER A 11 0.09 -9.28 10.57
C SER A 11 1.44 -9.98 10.38
N ALA A 12 2.48 -9.52 11.10
CA ALA A 12 3.82 -10.11 11.04
C ALA A 12 3.81 -11.59 11.43
N LYS A 13 3.09 -11.94 12.49
CA LYS A 13 2.91 -13.31 12.95
C LYS A 13 2.21 -14.18 11.90
N ALA A 14 1.13 -13.67 11.30
CA ALA A 14 0.38 -14.38 10.27
C ALA A 14 1.21 -14.64 8.99
N GLN A 15 2.10 -13.70 8.64
CA GLN A 15 3.01 -13.79 7.50
C GLN A 15 4.35 -14.49 7.82
N ARG A 16 4.58 -14.87 9.09
CA ARG A 16 5.84 -15.46 9.60
C ARG A 16 7.06 -14.57 9.36
N LEU A 17 6.88 -13.25 9.52
CA LEU A 17 7.95 -12.27 9.43
C LEU A 17 8.71 -12.17 10.77
N PRO A 18 10.03 -11.91 10.75
CA PRO A 18 10.83 -11.78 11.97
C PRO A 18 10.49 -10.52 12.78
N ALA A 19 9.93 -9.49 12.14
CA ALA A 19 9.56 -8.22 12.76
C ALA A 19 8.36 -7.59 12.04
N PRO A 20 7.56 -6.74 12.71
CA PRO A 20 6.45 -6.05 12.09
C PRO A 20 6.92 -4.99 11.09
N ILE A 21 6.32 -5.03 9.89
CA ILE A 21 6.55 -4.05 8.82
C ILE A 21 5.60 -2.86 8.90
N THR A 22 4.60 -2.92 9.78
CA THR A 22 3.63 -1.87 10.07
C THR A 22 3.68 -1.55 11.56
N SER A 23 3.89 -0.27 11.89
CA SER A 23 3.92 0.24 13.26
C SER A 23 3.59 1.73 13.24
N ALA A 24 3.15 2.29 14.36
CA ALA A 24 2.82 3.71 14.45
C ALA A 24 4.02 4.59 14.10
N SER A 25 5.23 4.24 14.56
CA SER A 25 6.46 4.96 14.24
C SER A 25 6.81 4.93 12.75
N ARG A 26 6.60 3.78 12.07
CA ARG A 26 6.80 3.67 10.61
C ARG A 26 5.77 4.46 9.83
N MET A 27 4.52 4.54 10.31
CA MET A 27 3.47 5.34 9.68
C MET A 27 3.76 6.84 9.78
N GLN A 28 4.27 7.33 10.91
CA GLN A 28 4.61 8.76 11.07
C GLN A 28 5.76 9.23 10.18
N THR A 29 6.67 8.33 9.82
CA THR A 29 7.88 8.65 9.05
C THR A 29 7.71 8.44 7.54
N ASN A 30 6.67 7.70 7.13
CA ASN A 30 6.44 7.37 5.74
C ASN A 30 5.08 7.90 5.30
N GLN A 31 4.98 8.42 4.09
CA GLN A 31 3.70 8.79 3.47
C GLN A 31 2.93 7.52 3.04
N HIS A 32 2.43 6.77 4.02
CA HIS A 32 1.61 5.57 3.82
C HIS A 32 0.19 5.84 4.28
N HIS A 33 -0.79 5.30 3.56
CA HIS A 33 -2.19 5.34 3.97
C HIS A 33 -2.57 4.01 4.61
N LEU A 34 -3.29 4.06 5.73
CA LEU A 34 -3.74 2.88 6.47
C LEU A 34 -5.26 2.84 6.52
N TYR A 35 -5.83 1.87 5.83
CA TYR A 35 -7.26 1.59 5.85
C TYR A 35 -7.53 0.56 6.94
N ILE A 36 -8.39 0.88 7.91
CA ILE A 36 -8.72 -0.01 9.03
C ILE A 36 -10.20 -0.37 8.99
N LEU A 37 -10.46 -1.67 9.00
CA LEU A 37 -11.81 -2.21 9.15
C LEU A 37 -12.07 -2.52 10.62
N LYS A 38 -13.13 -1.95 11.19
CA LYS A 38 -13.57 -2.27 12.55
C LYS A 38 -15.01 -2.74 12.59
N ASP A 39 -15.26 -3.71 13.46
CA ASP A 39 -16.60 -4.09 13.88
C ASP A 39 -17.16 -3.03 14.83
N CYS A 40 -18.37 -2.55 14.56
CA CYS A 40 -19.09 -1.57 15.38
C CYS A 40 -20.45 -2.10 15.86
N THR A 41 -20.66 -3.43 15.83
CA THR A 41 -21.87 -4.07 16.35
C THR A 41 -22.15 -3.70 17.81
N ALA A 42 -23.43 -3.64 18.17
CA ALA A 42 -23.90 -3.37 19.54
C ALA A 42 -23.35 -4.34 20.60
N GLN A 43 -22.93 -5.54 20.20
CA GLN A 43 -22.30 -6.55 21.06
C GLN A 43 -20.91 -6.15 21.57
N THR A 44 -20.23 -5.20 20.92
CA THR A 44 -18.88 -4.73 21.33
C THR A 44 -18.90 -3.60 22.38
N ALA A 45 -20.07 -3.33 22.99
CA ALA A 45 -20.26 -2.28 24.01
C ALA A 45 -19.69 -0.90 23.60
N GLY A 46 -19.69 -0.59 22.30
CA GLY A 46 -19.19 0.68 21.76
C GLY A 46 -17.66 0.82 21.69
N ARG A 47 -16.87 -0.19 22.09
CA ARG A 47 -15.40 -0.11 22.01
C ARG A 47 -14.84 -0.40 20.62
N GLY A 48 -15.59 -1.15 19.81
CA GLY A 48 -15.22 -1.56 18.46
C GLY A 48 -14.00 -2.48 18.43
N VAL A 49 -14.01 -3.49 17.54
CA VAL A 49 -12.89 -4.43 17.40
C VAL A 49 -12.30 -4.31 16.01
N VAL A 50 -10.99 -4.14 15.89
CA VAL A 50 -10.32 -4.11 14.59
C VAL A 50 -10.37 -5.50 13.97
N ILE A 51 -11.00 -5.60 12.79
CA ILE A 51 -11.09 -6.84 12.00
C ILE A 51 -9.82 -7.03 11.17
N GLY A 52 -9.26 -5.94 10.65
CA GLY A 52 -8.09 -5.99 9.81
C GLY A 52 -7.72 -4.63 9.24
N PHE A 53 -6.65 -4.61 8.45
CA PHE A 53 -6.14 -3.39 7.84
C PHE A 53 -5.48 -3.65 6.48
N LEU A 54 -5.34 -2.58 5.70
CA LEU A 54 -4.65 -2.53 4.43
C LEU A 54 -3.78 -1.28 4.39
N LYS A 55 -2.47 -1.46 4.21
CA LYS A 55 -1.49 -0.39 4.12
C LYS A 55 -1.04 -0.22 2.68
N VAL A 56 -1.10 1.01 2.19
CA VAL A 56 -0.67 1.38 0.85
C VAL A 56 0.27 2.58 0.88
N GLY A 57 1.03 2.79 -0.19
CA GLY A 57 1.85 4.00 -0.35
C GLY A 57 2.57 4.04 -1.69
N TYR A 58 2.83 5.24 -2.19
CA TYR A 58 3.59 5.42 -3.42
C TYR A 58 5.07 5.07 -3.21
N LYS A 59 5.65 4.35 -4.17
CA LYS A 59 7.07 4.00 -4.15
C LYS A 59 7.68 4.16 -5.54
N LYS A 60 8.86 4.77 -5.59
CA LYS A 60 9.69 4.79 -6.80
C LYS A 60 10.31 3.41 -7.00
N LEU A 61 9.96 2.77 -8.10
CA LEU A 61 10.37 1.42 -8.47
C LEU A 61 10.98 1.44 -9.88
N PHE A 62 12.01 0.64 -10.08
CA PHE A 62 12.45 0.22 -11.40
C PHE A 62 11.80 -1.12 -11.71
N VAL A 63 10.87 -1.11 -12.65
CA VAL A 63 10.08 -2.29 -13.07
C VAL A 63 10.47 -2.72 -14.48
N LEU A 64 10.37 -4.01 -14.74
CA LEU A 64 10.57 -4.60 -16.06
C LEU A 64 9.25 -4.61 -16.83
N ASP A 65 9.31 -4.25 -18.11
CA ASP A 65 8.23 -4.49 -19.06
C ASP A 65 8.33 -5.89 -19.72
N HIS A 66 7.42 -6.18 -20.65
CA HIS A 66 7.40 -7.45 -21.39
C HIS A 66 8.63 -7.68 -22.28
N SER A 67 9.35 -6.61 -22.64
CA SER A 67 10.60 -6.68 -23.42
C SER A 67 11.84 -6.86 -22.55
N GLY A 68 11.68 -6.84 -21.21
CA GLY A 68 12.78 -6.83 -20.26
C GLY A 68 13.46 -5.47 -20.12
N SER A 69 12.85 -4.39 -20.61
CA SER A 69 13.37 -3.04 -20.45
C SER A 69 13.02 -2.49 -19.07
N HIS A 70 13.98 -1.81 -18.44
CA HIS A 70 13.77 -1.14 -17.16
C HIS A 70 13.01 0.18 -17.35
N ILE A 71 11.91 0.33 -16.61
CA ILE A 71 11.09 1.54 -16.57
C ILE A 71 11.06 2.04 -15.14
N GLU A 72 11.42 3.32 -14.96
CA GLU A 72 11.22 4.02 -13.69
C GLU A 72 9.74 4.42 -13.57
N ALA A 73 9.11 4.04 -12.46
CA ALA A 73 7.72 4.34 -12.19
C ALA A 73 7.49 4.60 -10.70
N GLU A 74 6.44 5.37 -10.39
CA GLU A 74 6.00 5.62 -9.02
C GLU A 74 4.55 5.16 -8.83
N PRO A 75 4.27 3.83 -8.86
CA PRO A 75 2.93 3.30 -8.61
C PRO A 75 2.49 3.43 -7.14
N LEU A 76 1.18 3.36 -6.92
CA LEU A 76 0.64 3.03 -5.61
C LEU A 76 0.94 1.55 -5.31
N CYS A 77 1.56 1.30 -4.17
CA CYS A 77 1.94 -0.04 -3.76
C CYS A 77 1.07 -0.56 -2.61
N ILE A 78 0.72 -1.84 -2.65
CA ILE A 78 0.21 -2.57 -1.49
C ILE A 78 1.40 -3.07 -0.68
N LEU A 79 1.49 -2.62 0.57
CA LEU A 79 2.68 -2.81 1.42
C LEU A 79 2.44 -3.76 2.58
N ASP A 80 1.20 -3.86 3.07
CA ASP A 80 0.81 -4.82 4.10
C ASP A 80 -0.71 -5.01 4.05
N PHE A 81 -1.18 -6.25 4.20
CA PHE A 81 -2.61 -6.55 4.14
C PHE A 81 -2.95 -7.73 5.05
N TYR A 82 -3.82 -7.48 6.02
CA TYR A 82 -4.15 -8.46 7.04
C TYR A 82 -5.62 -8.37 7.45
N ILE A 83 -6.24 -9.55 7.55
CA ILE A 83 -7.55 -9.75 8.15
C ILE A 83 -7.37 -10.81 9.23
N HIS A 84 -7.95 -10.57 10.41
CA HIS A 84 -7.89 -11.48 11.54
C HIS A 84 -8.31 -12.90 11.14
N GLU A 85 -7.57 -13.90 11.62
CA GLU A 85 -7.62 -15.27 11.12
C GLU A 85 -9.01 -15.89 11.21
N SER A 86 -9.73 -15.65 12.31
CA SER A 86 -11.09 -16.16 12.51
C SER A 86 -12.12 -15.56 11.55
N LEU A 87 -11.80 -14.42 10.94
CA LEU A 87 -12.70 -13.66 10.06
C LEU A 87 -12.25 -13.70 8.59
N GLN A 88 -11.20 -14.45 8.26
CA GLN A 88 -10.78 -14.67 6.87
C GLN A 88 -11.89 -15.38 6.07
N ARG A 89 -11.97 -15.08 4.77
CA ARG A 89 -12.95 -15.65 3.81
C ARG A 89 -14.43 -15.26 4.02
N HIS A 90 -14.72 -14.25 4.86
CA HIS A 90 -16.07 -13.69 5.03
C HIS A 90 -16.36 -12.45 4.17
N GLY A 91 -15.43 -12.03 3.30
CA GLY A 91 -15.61 -10.89 2.39
C GLY A 91 -14.97 -9.58 2.85
N PHE A 92 -14.57 -9.47 4.12
CA PHE A 92 -13.93 -8.26 4.68
C PHE A 92 -12.71 -7.76 3.92
N GLY A 93 -11.86 -8.67 3.44
CA GLY A 93 -10.72 -8.29 2.61
C GLY A 93 -11.13 -7.63 1.29
N LYS A 94 -12.24 -8.08 0.68
CA LYS A 94 -12.77 -7.49 -0.56
C LYS A 94 -13.34 -6.11 -0.28
N GLU A 95 -14.08 -5.95 0.80
CA GLU A 95 -14.64 -4.68 1.22
C GLU A 95 -13.55 -3.62 1.43
N LEU A 96 -12.54 -3.95 2.23
CA LEU A 96 -11.43 -3.04 2.52
C LEU A 96 -10.63 -2.67 1.26
N PHE A 97 -10.37 -3.64 0.40
CA PHE A 97 -9.66 -3.40 -0.86
C PHE A 97 -10.49 -2.57 -1.84
N THR A 98 -11.81 -2.80 -1.91
CA THR A 98 -12.72 -2.02 -2.77
C THR A 98 -12.79 -0.57 -2.30
N LEU A 99 -12.83 -0.35 -0.98
CA LEU A 99 -12.77 1.00 -0.43
C LEU A 99 -11.47 1.70 -0.83
N MET A 100 -10.32 1.04 -0.62
CA MET A 100 -9.01 1.59 -1.00
C MET A 100 -8.95 1.96 -2.49
N LEU A 101 -9.39 1.08 -3.39
CA LEU A 101 -9.40 1.37 -4.84
C LEU A 101 -10.25 2.61 -5.19
N ARG A 102 -11.40 2.78 -4.52
CA ARG A 102 -12.28 3.94 -4.73
C ARG A 102 -11.67 5.23 -4.20
N THR A 103 -11.09 5.19 -3.00
CA THR A 103 -10.46 6.36 -2.38
C THR A 103 -9.23 6.81 -3.14
N GLU A 104 -8.37 5.87 -3.54
CA GLU A 104 -7.13 6.16 -4.28
C GLU A 104 -7.35 6.34 -5.79
N GLN A 105 -8.58 6.13 -6.29
CA GLN A 105 -8.98 6.26 -7.69
C GLN A 105 -8.05 5.52 -8.66
N VAL A 106 -7.69 4.28 -8.30
CA VAL A 106 -6.75 3.45 -9.06
C VAL A 106 -7.39 2.15 -9.48
N GLU A 107 -7.07 1.65 -10.66
CA GLU A 107 -7.48 0.33 -11.06
C GLU A 107 -6.56 -0.76 -10.48
N PRO A 108 -7.07 -1.95 -10.17
CA PRO A 108 -6.27 -3.03 -9.56
C PRO A 108 -5.02 -3.40 -10.37
N GLN A 109 -5.08 -3.30 -11.69
CA GLN A 109 -3.99 -3.64 -12.60
C GLN A 109 -2.79 -2.69 -12.52
N HIS A 110 -2.99 -1.44 -12.08
CA HIS A 110 -1.93 -0.43 -11.94
C HIS A 110 -1.22 -0.48 -10.59
N LEU A 111 -1.62 -1.38 -9.69
CA LEU A 111 -0.99 -1.57 -8.39
C LEU A 111 0.30 -2.39 -8.51
N ALA A 112 1.30 -2.05 -7.70
CA ALA A 112 2.43 -2.92 -7.43
C ALA A 112 2.29 -3.52 -6.03
N ILE A 113 2.72 -4.77 -5.84
CA ILE A 113 2.48 -5.49 -4.58
C ILE A 113 3.81 -5.99 -4.02
N ASP A 114 4.15 -5.58 -2.81
CA ASP A 114 5.38 -6.03 -2.13
C ASP A 114 5.18 -7.44 -1.57
N ARG A 115 5.94 -8.43 -2.07
CA ARG A 115 5.98 -9.82 -1.58
C ARG A 115 4.59 -10.42 -1.27
N PRO A 116 3.67 -10.50 -2.27
CA PRO A 116 2.34 -11.02 -2.02
C PRO A 116 2.36 -12.48 -1.52
N SER A 117 1.54 -12.78 -0.51
CA SER A 117 1.31 -14.16 -0.09
C SER A 117 0.46 -14.93 -1.11
N GLU A 118 0.55 -16.26 -1.14
CA GLU A 118 -0.30 -17.13 -1.98
C GLU A 118 -1.81 -16.92 -1.76
N LYS A 119 -2.19 -16.64 -0.51
CA LYS A 119 -3.57 -16.29 -0.15
C LYS A 119 -4.00 -15.00 -0.87
N PHE A 120 -3.10 -14.00 -0.91
CA PHE A 120 -3.39 -12.72 -1.53
C PHE A 120 -3.40 -12.80 -3.06
N LEU A 121 -2.47 -13.53 -3.67
CA LEU A 121 -2.51 -13.81 -5.12
C LEU A 121 -3.82 -14.49 -5.53
N SER A 122 -4.27 -15.48 -4.74
CA SER A 122 -5.56 -16.15 -4.98
C SER A 122 -6.76 -15.21 -4.83
N PHE A 123 -6.71 -14.29 -3.87
CA PHE A 123 -7.72 -13.24 -3.68
C PHE A 123 -7.80 -12.30 -4.90
N LEU A 124 -6.66 -11.82 -5.39
CA LEU A 124 -6.59 -10.90 -6.54
C LEU A 124 -7.10 -11.59 -7.82
N ARG A 125 -6.73 -12.84 -8.02
CA ARG A 125 -7.22 -13.67 -9.12
C ARG A 125 -8.73 -13.82 -9.09
N LYS A 126 -9.31 -14.10 -7.92
CA LYS A 126 -10.74 -14.35 -7.76
C LYS A 126 -11.60 -13.10 -7.91
N HIS A 127 -11.14 -11.97 -7.36
CA HIS A 127 -11.98 -10.77 -7.24
C HIS A 127 -11.71 -9.69 -8.29
N TYR A 128 -10.50 -9.66 -8.86
CA TYR A 128 -10.06 -8.62 -9.80
C TYR A 128 -9.51 -9.19 -11.11
N ASN A 129 -9.64 -10.50 -11.33
CA ASN A 129 -9.15 -11.20 -12.54
C ASN A 129 -7.64 -11.01 -12.83
N LEU A 130 -6.86 -10.64 -11.83
CA LEU A 130 -5.41 -10.48 -11.94
C LEU A 130 -4.73 -11.86 -11.93
N ARG A 131 -4.39 -12.37 -13.12
CA ARG A 131 -3.84 -13.73 -13.33
C ARG A 131 -2.37 -13.71 -13.74
N SER A 132 -2.07 -13.01 -14.81
CA SER A 132 -0.75 -12.99 -15.42
C SER A 132 0.11 -11.90 -14.78
N THR A 133 1.27 -12.31 -14.25
CA THR A 133 2.27 -11.40 -13.66
C THR A 133 3.40 -11.14 -14.65
N ILE A 134 4.00 -9.96 -14.55
CA ILE A 134 5.24 -9.66 -15.30
C ILE A 134 6.42 -9.92 -14.36
N PRO A 135 7.33 -10.87 -14.68
CA PRO A 135 8.47 -11.17 -13.81
C PRO A 135 9.31 -9.92 -13.51
N GLN A 136 9.62 -9.71 -12.24
CA GLN A 136 10.44 -8.60 -11.76
C GLN A 136 11.73 -9.12 -11.12
N VAL A 137 12.78 -8.29 -11.14
CA VAL A 137 14.04 -8.55 -10.41
C VAL A 137 14.00 -8.07 -8.96
N ASN A 138 13.03 -7.22 -8.63
CA ASN A 138 12.78 -6.75 -7.27
C ASN A 138 11.76 -7.68 -6.58
N ASN A 139 11.41 -7.38 -5.32
CA ASN A 139 10.44 -8.18 -4.57
C ASN A 139 8.97 -7.83 -4.86
N PHE A 140 8.73 -6.92 -5.80
CA PHE A 140 7.39 -6.49 -6.16
C PHE A 140 6.81 -7.36 -7.27
N VAL A 141 5.51 -7.58 -7.20
CA VAL A 141 4.73 -8.22 -8.24
C VAL A 141 3.85 -7.17 -8.89
N ILE A 142 3.90 -7.10 -10.22
CA ILE A 142 2.98 -6.34 -11.05
C ILE A 142 2.26 -7.29 -12.00
N PHE A 143 1.06 -6.90 -12.43
CA PHE A 143 0.23 -7.71 -13.33
C PHE A 143 0.26 -7.17 -14.75
N GLU A 144 -0.14 -8.01 -15.71
CA GLU A 144 -0.45 -7.54 -17.06
C GLU A 144 -1.48 -6.40 -17.00
N GLY A 145 -1.30 -5.40 -17.86
CA GLY A 145 -2.10 -4.17 -17.83
C GLY A 145 -1.50 -3.05 -16.98
N PHE A 146 -0.47 -3.31 -16.17
CA PHE A 146 0.18 -2.29 -15.33
C PHE A 146 0.69 -1.06 -16.10
N PHE A 147 1.09 -1.23 -17.36
CA PHE A 147 1.55 -0.14 -18.22
C PHE A 147 0.48 0.40 -19.16
N ARG A 148 -0.75 -0.14 -19.16
CA ARG A 148 -1.84 0.38 -19.99
C ARG A 148 -2.25 1.78 -19.53
N ASP A 149 -2.49 2.66 -20.50
CA ASP A 149 -2.96 4.03 -20.29
C ASP A 149 -2.06 4.92 -19.41
N ARG A 150 -0.88 4.43 -19.05
CA ARG A 150 0.18 5.28 -18.50
C ARG A 150 0.69 6.15 -19.64
N LYS A 151 0.30 7.43 -19.60
CA LYS A 151 1.03 8.50 -20.28
C LYS A 151 2.40 8.62 -19.61
N VAL A 152 3.31 7.70 -19.90
CA VAL A 152 4.70 7.85 -19.50
C VAL A 152 5.24 9.03 -20.31
N PRO A 153 5.72 10.13 -19.68
CA PRO A 153 6.62 11.03 -20.38
C PRO A 153 7.86 10.18 -20.64
N GLY A 154 8.01 9.68 -21.86
CA GLY A 154 9.09 8.78 -22.24
C GLY A 154 10.44 9.45 -22.04
N ARG A 155 11.02 9.33 -20.84
CA ARG A 155 12.44 9.56 -20.64
C ARG A 155 13.11 8.22 -20.87
N LYS A 156 13.59 8.04 -22.11
CA LYS A 156 14.58 7.01 -22.41
C LYS A 156 15.70 7.16 -21.40
N LEU A 157 16.08 6.06 -20.73
CA LEU A 157 17.27 6.02 -19.90
C LEU A 157 18.46 6.62 -20.70
N PRO A 158 19.30 7.47 -20.08
CA PRO A 158 20.50 7.93 -20.75
C PRO A 158 21.34 6.71 -21.15
N PRO A 159 21.97 6.74 -22.34
CA PRO A 159 22.76 5.62 -22.83
C PRO A 159 23.82 5.22 -21.81
N LYS A 160 24.00 3.91 -21.66
CA LYS A 160 24.98 3.26 -20.76
C LYS A 160 26.35 3.90 -20.98
N ARG A 161 26.79 4.76 -20.06
CA ARG A 161 28.16 5.29 -20.10
C ARG A 161 29.11 4.10 -19.89
N ALA A 162 30.16 4.06 -20.72
CA ALA A 162 31.21 3.05 -20.60
C ALA A 162 31.76 3.06 -19.17
N GLU A 163 31.96 1.85 -18.65
CA GLU A 163 32.41 1.53 -17.30
C GLU A 163 33.73 2.27 -17.02
N GLY A 164 33.66 3.31 -16.19
CA GLY A 164 34.79 4.10 -15.74
C GLY A 164 34.99 3.91 -14.24
N GLU A 165 36.25 3.86 -13.83
CA GLU A 165 36.73 3.50 -12.49
C GLU A 165 35.97 4.20 -11.34
N ILE A 166 35.59 3.39 -10.36
CA ILE A 166 34.91 3.81 -9.13
C ILE A 166 35.86 4.69 -8.32
N LYS A 167 35.52 5.97 -8.14
CA LYS A 167 36.18 6.82 -7.14
C LYS A 167 35.56 6.59 -5.75
N PRO A 168 36.37 6.47 -4.68
CA PRO A 168 35.86 6.25 -3.33
C PRO A 168 35.10 7.48 -2.82
N TYR A 169 33.96 7.24 -2.17
CA TYR A 169 33.08 8.28 -1.64
C TYR A 169 33.71 8.89 -0.38
N SER A 170 34.28 10.09 -0.54
CA SER A 170 34.63 10.96 0.59
C SER A 170 33.39 11.71 1.07
N LEU A 171 33.11 11.57 2.37
CA LEU A 171 32.07 12.27 3.13
C LEU A 171 32.09 13.78 2.86
N SER A 172 30.93 14.35 2.54
CA SER A 172 30.66 15.77 2.77
C SER A 172 29.18 15.99 3.08
N GLU A 173 28.94 17.07 3.78
CA GLU A 173 27.97 17.23 4.84
C GLU A 173 26.57 17.67 4.36
N ARG A 174 25.68 17.74 5.36
CA ARG A 174 24.26 18.10 5.29
C ARG A 174 24.06 19.47 4.66
N ASP A 175 22.98 19.60 3.89
CA ASP A 175 22.19 20.84 3.80
C ASP A 175 20.71 20.48 3.85
N CYS A 176 20.09 20.76 5.00
CA CYS A 176 18.64 20.75 5.19
C CYS A 176 18.12 22.11 4.75
N LYS A 177 17.32 22.17 3.69
CA LYS A 177 16.62 23.40 3.30
C LYS A 177 15.14 23.28 3.62
N ASP A 178 14.73 24.24 4.43
CA ASP A 178 13.38 24.58 4.84
C ASP A 178 12.40 24.61 3.66
N TRP A 179 11.24 24.01 3.88
CA TRP A 179 9.99 24.44 3.25
C TRP A 179 8.98 24.66 4.38
N ASP A 180 8.89 25.92 4.79
CA ASP A 180 7.72 26.44 5.47
C ASP A 180 6.57 26.57 4.46
N TRP A 181 5.33 26.44 4.94
CA TRP A 181 4.09 27.07 4.46
C TRP A 181 2.87 26.26 4.94
N GLU A 182 2.27 26.80 6.00
CA GLU A 182 0.87 26.65 6.37
C GLU A 182 -0.04 26.66 5.13
N GLY A 183 -0.87 25.63 4.97
CA GLY A 183 -1.79 25.62 3.83
C GLY A 183 -2.66 24.40 3.61
N ILE A 184 -2.78 23.41 4.52
CA ILE A 184 -3.81 22.35 4.38
C ILE A 184 -4.34 21.92 5.77
N ILE A 185 -5.03 22.82 6.47
CA ILE A 185 -6.00 22.47 7.54
C ILE A 185 -7.40 22.76 6.98
N GLY A 186 -7.76 22.09 5.88
CA GLY A 186 -8.93 22.50 5.08
C GLY A 186 -9.94 21.43 4.69
N ILE A 187 -9.64 20.12 4.80
CA ILE A 187 -10.55 19.08 4.27
C ILE A 187 -10.53 17.83 5.16
N VAL A 188 -10.96 17.94 6.42
CA VAL A 188 -11.37 16.78 7.23
C VAL A 188 -12.77 16.96 7.85
N SER A 189 -13.50 18.03 7.50
CA SER A 189 -14.79 18.33 8.14
C SER A 189 -16.05 18.04 7.31
N LEU A 190 -15.95 17.40 6.14
CA LEU A 190 -17.14 17.17 5.30
C LEU A 190 -17.15 15.75 4.73
N LEU A 191 -17.41 14.77 5.59
CA LEU A 191 -18.07 13.51 5.29
C LEU A 191 -18.56 12.85 6.60
N TRP A 192 -19.25 13.66 7.41
CA TRP A 192 -20.19 13.17 8.40
C TRP A 192 -21.55 13.28 7.74
N ASP A 193 -22.06 12.17 7.22
CA ASP A 193 -23.50 12.03 7.00
C ASP A 193 -23.96 10.75 7.69
N GLU A 194 -24.79 10.95 8.71
CA GLU A 194 -25.57 9.90 9.32
C GLU A 194 -26.59 9.41 8.30
N ARG A 195 -26.46 8.18 7.83
CA ARG A 195 -27.54 7.18 7.74
C ARG A 195 -27.11 5.92 6.99
N CYS A 196 -27.65 4.81 7.50
CA CYS A 196 -27.74 3.47 6.91
C CYS A 196 -26.50 2.56 7.06
N LEU A 197 -26.43 1.73 8.11
CA LEU A 197 -27.10 0.42 8.27
C LEU A 197 -26.43 -0.73 7.48
N SER A 198 -25.21 -1.07 7.89
CA SER A 198 -24.78 -2.46 8.12
C SER A 198 -23.74 -2.40 9.24
N SER A 199 -23.64 -3.40 10.12
CA SER A 199 -23.02 -3.25 11.44
C SER A 199 -21.48 -3.16 11.48
N LEU A 200 -20.84 -2.61 10.44
CA LEU A 200 -19.38 -2.53 10.27
C LEU A 200 -19.03 -1.14 9.75
N CYS A 201 -18.12 -0.43 10.43
CA CYS A 201 -17.69 0.91 9.99
C CYS A 201 -16.24 0.88 9.54
N THR A 202 -16.00 1.02 8.24
CA THR A 202 -14.65 1.10 7.65
C THR A 202 -14.16 2.53 7.69
N HIS A 203 -13.00 2.79 8.30
CA HIS A 203 -12.41 4.12 8.40
C HIS A 203 -11.05 4.16 7.70
N ALA A 204 -10.82 5.17 6.86
CA ALA A 204 -9.48 5.51 6.38
C ALA A 204 -8.80 6.41 7.41
N LEU A 205 -7.65 5.99 7.93
CA LEU A 205 -6.80 6.82 8.79
C LEU A 205 -5.60 7.27 7.96
N LEU A 206 -5.59 8.56 7.60
CA LEU A 206 -4.37 9.27 7.21
C LEU A 206 -3.67 9.64 8.52
N VAL A 207 -2.51 9.05 8.77
CA VAL A 207 -1.64 9.34 9.93
C VAL A 207 -0.42 10.10 9.45
#